data_AF-A0A9E5LU64-F1
#
_entry.id   AF-A0A9E5LU64-F1
#
_cell.length_a   1.000
_cell.length_b   1.000
_cell.length_c   1.000
_cell.angle_alpha   90.00
_cell.angle_beta   90.00
_cell.angle_gamma   90.00
#
_symmetry.space_group_name_H-M   'P 1'
#
loop_
_entity.id
_entity.type
_entity.pdbx_description
1 polymer ?
#
loop_
_entity_poly.entity_id
_entity_poly.type
_entity_poly.pdbx_seq_one_letter_code
_entity_poly.pdbx_strand_id
1 'polypeptide(L)'
;DIALIQGDHQAAMREYLKGAPNSPAYWYQAALIAFREGDYVATCTYLRRGIAANPYIAEGLTGRTVLSEHLYWHASNVHGPEWAVDYLDSAACNWTPEEIDFVDWVFNASPVLKERAEMMALHEGMTYERDAEKQAPYAERSLGFITRITDTLSKKMVRKVKNLWDVEIWPWDRPRLSLPASPSSKHVQ
;
A
#
# COMPACT_ATOMS: atom_id res chain seq x y z
N ASP A 1 14.11 -8.51 -11.56
CA ASP A 1 13.56 -8.17 -12.89
C ASP A 1 14.67 -7.53 -13.72
N ILE A 2 14.96 -8.09 -14.90
CA ILE A 2 16.08 -7.65 -15.75
C ILE A 2 15.86 -6.20 -16.21
N ALA A 3 14.62 -5.78 -16.48
CA ALA A 3 14.31 -4.43 -16.91
C ALA A 3 14.58 -3.40 -15.80
N LEU A 4 14.20 -3.71 -14.54
CA LEU A 4 14.49 -2.87 -13.37
C LEU A 4 16.00 -2.76 -13.11
N ILE A 5 16.74 -3.87 -13.24
CA ILE A 5 18.20 -3.89 -13.09
C ILE A 5 18.89 -3.11 -14.21
N GLN A 6 18.30 -3.07 -15.41
CA GLN A 6 18.78 -2.29 -16.56
C GLN A 6 18.33 -0.82 -16.55
N GLY A 7 17.54 -0.40 -15.55
CA GLY A 7 17.04 0.97 -15.42
C GLY A 7 15.89 1.33 -16.39
N ASP A 8 15.32 0.36 -17.11
CA ASP A 8 14.15 0.59 -17.96
C ASP A 8 12.86 0.49 -17.12
N HIS A 9 12.61 1.54 -16.34
CA HIS A 9 11.46 1.65 -15.46
C HIS A 9 10.13 1.58 -16.20
N GLN A 10 10.08 2.04 -17.46
CA GLN A 10 8.86 2.04 -18.27
C GLN A 10 8.49 0.63 -18.72
N ALA A 11 9.47 -0.19 -19.15
CA ALA A 11 9.23 -1.59 -19.46
C ALA A 11 8.84 -2.39 -18.22
N ALA A 12 9.56 -2.20 -17.10
CA ALA A 12 9.25 -2.86 -15.83
C ALA A 12 7.83 -2.52 -15.35
N MET A 13 7.44 -1.23 -15.38
CA MET A 13 6.11 -0.78 -15.01
C MET A 13 5.02 -1.47 -15.85
N ARG A 14 5.19 -1.57 -17.17
CA ARG A 14 4.21 -2.24 -18.03
C ARG A 14 4.01 -3.72 -17.66
N GLU A 15 5.10 -4.44 -17.41
CA GLU A 15 5.02 -5.85 -17.03
C GLU A 15 4.39 -6.03 -15.64
N TYR A 16 4.76 -5.20 -14.66
CA TYR A 16 4.16 -5.24 -13.34
C TYR A 16 2.66 -4.96 -13.40
N LEU A 17 2.22 -3.89 -14.07
CA LEU A 17 0.80 -3.56 -14.17
C LEU A 17 -0.01 -4.65 -14.89
N LYS A 18 0.57 -5.31 -15.89
CA LYS A 18 -0.05 -6.42 -16.60
C LYS A 18 -0.21 -7.66 -15.71
N GLY A 19 0.79 -7.96 -14.87
CA GLY A 19 0.76 -9.13 -13.99
C GLY A 19 0.06 -8.90 -12.64
N ALA A 20 -0.14 -7.66 -12.22
CA ALA A 20 -0.67 -7.31 -10.90
C ALA A 20 -2.06 -7.88 -10.54
N PRO A 21 -2.99 -8.10 -11.49
CA PRO A 21 -4.24 -8.82 -11.20
C PRO A 21 -4.02 -10.25 -10.68
N ASN A 22 -2.90 -10.88 -11.03
CA ASN A 22 -2.59 -12.27 -10.67
C ASN A 22 -1.48 -12.40 -9.61
N SER A 23 -0.73 -11.32 -9.36
CA SER A 23 0.36 -11.28 -8.38
C SER A 23 0.30 -9.96 -7.59
N PRO A 24 -0.27 -9.97 -6.38
CA PRO A 24 -0.42 -8.74 -5.56
C PRO A 24 0.90 -7.99 -5.33
N ALA A 25 2.02 -8.70 -5.24
CA ALA A 25 3.36 -8.14 -5.11
C ALA A 25 3.72 -7.14 -6.24
N TYR A 26 3.17 -7.31 -7.45
CA TYR A 26 3.44 -6.41 -8.57
C TYR A 26 2.81 -5.03 -8.38
N TRP A 27 1.72 -4.90 -7.60
CA TRP A 27 1.22 -3.58 -7.21
C TRP A 27 2.23 -2.83 -6.35
N TYR A 28 2.92 -3.52 -5.43
CA TYR A 28 3.96 -2.92 -4.60
C TYR A 28 5.19 -2.53 -5.43
N GLN A 29 5.60 -3.37 -6.39
CA GLN A 29 6.70 -3.02 -7.30
C GLN A 29 6.35 -1.82 -8.20
N ALA A 30 5.15 -1.77 -8.76
CA ALA A 30 4.67 -0.61 -9.52
C ALA A 30 4.63 0.66 -8.65
N ALA A 31 4.16 0.54 -7.40
CA ALA A 31 4.17 1.66 -6.46
C ALA A 31 5.58 2.19 -6.18
N LEU A 32 6.54 1.29 -5.97
CA LEU A 32 7.92 1.64 -5.68
C LEU A 32 8.58 2.38 -6.85
N ILE A 33 8.37 1.90 -8.08
CA ILE A 33 8.85 2.60 -9.29
C ILE A 33 8.21 4.00 -9.37
N ALA A 34 6.88 4.09 -9.24
CA ALA A 34 6.18 5.37 -9.31
C ALA A 34 6.65 6.36 -8.24
N PHE A 35 6.98 5.88 -7.03
CA PHE A 35 7.48 6.73 -5.95
C PHE A 35 8.85 7.31 -6.31
N ARG A 36 9.75 6.46 -6.83
CA ARG A 36 11.09 6.85 -7.27
C ARG A 36 11.07 7.80 -8.47
N GLU A 37 10.02 7.75 -9.28
CA GLU A 37 9.76 8.71 -10.37
C GLU A 37 9.06 10.00 -9.88
N GLY A 38 8.65 10.07 -8.60
CA GLY A 38 7.98 11.22 -8.00
C GLY A 38 6.47 11.30 -8.27
N ASP A 39 5.85 10.27 -8.86
CA ASP A 39 4.40 10.20 -9.06
C ASP A 39 3.70 9.60 -7.82
N TYR A 40 3.61 10.42 -6.76
CA TYR A 40 2.99 10.01 -5.50
C TYR A 40 1.51 9.65 -5.63
N VAL A 41 0.81 10.17 -6.65
CA VAL A 41 -0.61 9.83 -6.90
C VAL A 41 -0.69 8.39 -7.39
N ALA A 42 0.10 8.03 -8.41
CA ALA A 42 0.16 6.67 -8.92
C ALA A 42 0.67 5.70 -7.83
N THR A 43 1.70 6.08 -7.07
CA THR A 43 2.18 5.30 -5.90
C THR A 43 1.03 4.99 -4.94
N CYS A 44 0.27 6.01 -4.54
CA CYS A 44 -0.83 5.84 -3.60
C CYS A 44 -1.94 4.93 -4.18
N THR A 45 -2.25 5.07 -5.48
CA THR A 45 -3.21 4.18 -6.16
C THR A 45 -2.73 2.73 -6.17
N TYR A 46 -1.48 2.49 -6.57
CA TYR A 46 -0.94 1.14 -6.63
C TYR A 46 -0.81 0.50 -5.25
N LEU A 47 -0.40 1.24 -4.21
CA LEU A 47 -0.40 0.75 -2.84
C LEU A 47 -1.80 0.39 -2.36
N ARG A 48 -2.81 1.23 -2.61
CA ARG A 48 -4.21 0.93 -2.25
C ARG A 48 -4.69 -0.37 -2.90
N ARG A 49 -4.35 -0.59 -4.17
CA ARG A 49 -4.65 -1.86 -4.88
C ARG A 49 -3.89 -3.04 -4.29
N GLY A 50 -2.61 -2.87 -3.99
CA GLY A 50 -1.78 -3.89 -3.35
C GLY A 50 -2.28 -4.27 -1.96
N ILE A 51 -2.67 -3.29 -1.15
CA ILE A 51 -3.22 -3.49 0.21
C ILE A 51 -4.57 -4.20 0.15
N ALA A 52 -5.44 -3.84 -0.80
CA ALA A 52 -6.71 -4.53 -0.99
C ALA A 52 -6.51 -5.99 -1.45
N ALA A 53 -5.49 -6.26 -2.28
CA ALA A 53 -5.21 -7.58 -2.82
C ALA A 53 -4.44 -8.49 -1.84
N ASN A 54 -3.46 -7.96 -1.11
CA ASN A 54 -2.67 -8.68 -0.11
C ASN A 54 -2.19 -7.66 0.95
N PRO A 55 -2.91 -7.50 2.07
CA PRO A 55 -2.56 -6.52 3.10
C PRO A 55 -1.31 -6.93 3.90
N TYR A 56 -0.94 -8.22 3.90
CA TYR A 56 0.17 -8.73 4.70
C TYR A 56 1.52 -8.18 4.25
N ILE A 57 1.70 -7.84 2.97
CA ILE A 57 2.92 -7.17 2.49
C ILE A 57 3.06 -5.80 3.15
N ALA A 58 1.99 -5.00 3.17
CA ALA A 58 2.02 -3.70 3.85
C ALA A 58 2.22 -3.85 5.38
N GLU A 59 1.59 -4.85 6.00
CA GLU A 59 1.82 -5.15 7.42
C GLU A 59 3.29 -5.49 7.71
N GLY A 60 3.92 -6.31 6.87
CA GLY A 60 5.33 -6.65 6.99
C GLY A 60 6.25 -5.45 6.80
N LEU A 61 6.03 -4.65 5.74
CA LEU A 61 6.78 -3.43 5.48
C LEU A 61 6.67 -2.43 6.64
N THR A 62 5.53 -2.38 7.32
CA THR A 62 5.24 -1.43 8.42
C THR A 62 5.56 -2.00 9.81
N GLY A 63 6.24 -3.15 9.88
CA GLY A 63 6.86 -3.65 11.11
C GLY A 63 6.19 -4.86 11.77
N ARG A 64 5.17 -5.46 11.16
CA ARG A 64 4.63 -6.75 11.63
C ARG A 64 5.59 -7.87 11.26
N THR A 65 6.25 -8.44 12.27
CA THR A 65 7.31 -9.46 12.08
C THR A 65 6.79 -10.89 11.94
N VAL A 66 5.55 -11.16 12.36
CA VAL A 66 4.89 -12.46 12.21
C VAL A 66 3.58 -12.26 11.46
N LEU A 67 3.56 -12.73 10.21
CA LEU A 67 2.40 -12.69 9.33
C LEU A 67 1.63 -14.01 9.47
N SER A 68 0.53 -13.96 10.21
CA SER A 68 -0.42 -15.07 10.32
C SER A 68 -1.67 -14.75 9.54
N GLU A 69 -2.31 -15.79 9.03
CA GLU A 69 -3.59 -15.69 8.35
C GLU A 69 -4.60 -14.96 9.25
N HIS A 70 -5.22 -13.92 8.70
CA HIS A 70 -6.39 -13.29 9.32
C HIS A 70 -7.55 -14.30 9.35
N LEU A 71 -8.50 -14.14 10.27
CA LEU A 71 -9.59 -15.11 10.46
C LEU A 71 -10.69 -15.01 9.39
N TYR A 72 -10.30 -15.08 8.13
CA TYR A 72 -11.16 -15.17 6.96
C TYR A 72 -10.47 -15.96 5.84
N TRP A 73 -11.25 -16.54 4.94
CA TRP A 73 -10.77 -17.28 3.78
C TRP A 73 -10.38 -16.34 2.65
N HIS A 74 -9.24 -16.62 2.00
CA HIS A 74 -8.87 -16.01 0.73
C HIS A 74 -9.29 -16.88 -0.45
N ALA A 75 -9.71 -16.25 -1.54
CA ALA A 75 -10.04 -16.96 -2.78
C ALA A 75 -8.84 -17.67 -3.44
N SER A 76 -7.61 -17.24 -3.12
CA SER A 76 -6.37 -17.81 -3.62
C SER A 76 -5.24 -17.59 -2.62
N ASN A 77 -4.26 -18.49 -2.59
CA ASN A 77 -3.09 -18.40 -1.72
C ASN A 77 -2.19 -17.18 -2.02
N VAL A 78 -2.23 -16.63 -3.24
CA VAL A 78 -1.47 -15.41 -3.61
C VAL A 78 -1.86 -14.18 -2.78
N HIS A 79 -3.05 -14.21 -2.16
CA HIS A 79 -3.56 -13.17 -1.27
C HIS A 79 -3.21 -13.40 0.21
N GLY A 80 -2.62 -14.56 0.53
CA GLY A 80 -2.25 -14.97 1.88
C GLY A 80 -0.87 -14.47 2.34
N PRO A 81 -0.52 -14.73 3.60
CA PRO A 81 0.71 -14.28 4.24
C PRO A 81 1.95 -15.00 3.71
N GLU A 82 1.84 -16.25 3.26
CA GLU A 82 2.99 -17.01 2.71
C GLU A 82 3.60 -16.27 1.50
N TRP A 83 2.76 -15.85 0.56
CA TRP A 83 3.19 -15.05 -0.59
C TRP A 83 3.72 -13.67 -0.20
N ALA A 84 3.22 -13.09 0.90
CA ALA A 84 3.75 -11.84 1.41
C ALA A 84 5.16 -12.04 1.98
N VAL A 85 5.41 -13.13 2.70
CA VAL A 85 6.75 -13.50 3.20
C VAL A 85 7.72 -13.69 2.04
N ASP A 86 7.34 -14.44 1.00
CA ASP A 86 8.17 -14.64 -0.19
C ASP A 86 8.59 -13.31 -0.84
N TYR A 87 7.66 -12.35 -0.92
CA TYR A 87 7.98 -11.01 -1.41
C TYR A 87 8.96 -10.28 -0.49
N LEU A 88 8.67 -10.23 0.81
CA LEU A 88 9.44 -9.48 1.81
C LEU A 88 10.88 -9.99 1.95
N ASP A 89 11.09 -11.31 1.79
CA ASP A 89 12.40 -11.95 1.83
C ASP A 89 13.15 -11.88 0.49
N SER A 90 12.46 -11.48 -0.59
CA SER A 90 13.08 -11.39 -1.92
C SER A 90 13.96 -10.14 -2.07
N ALA A 91 14.95 -10.23 -2.95
CA ALA A 91 15.75 -9.07 -3.36
C ALA A 91 14.93 -7.95 -4.06
N ALA A 92 13.69 -8.24 -4.45
CA ALA A 92 12.79 -7.24 -5.01
C ALA A 92 12.21 -6.32 -3.93
N CYS A 93 12.12 -6.77 -2.67
CA CYS A 93 11.73 -5.92 -1.54
C CYS A 93 12.93 -5.05 -1.11
N ASN A 94 13.14 -3.94 -1.81
CA ASN A 94 14.24 -3.02 -1.56
C ASN A 94 13.77 -1.60 -1.18
N TRP A 95 12.72 -1.54 -0.36
CA TRP A 95 12.16 -0.29 0.15
C TRP A 95 13.13 0.39 1.12
N THR A 96 13.34 1.70 0.94
CA THR A 96 14.07 2.56 1.87
C THR A 96 13.15 3.00 3.02
N PRO A 97 13.69 3.49 4.15
CA PRO A 97 12.87 3.97 5.27
C PRO A 97 11.85 5.06 4.88
N GLU A 98 12.23 6.01 4.02
CA GLU A 98 11.31 7.05 3.54
C GLU A 98 10.18 6.48 2.68
N GLU A 99 10.49 5.51 1.82
CA GLU A 99 9.48 4.82 1.01
C GLU A 99 8.52 4.01 1.90
N ILE A 100 9.03 3.39 2.98
CA ILE A 100 8.20 2.70 4.00
C ILE A 100 7.30 3.68 4.75
N ASP A 101 7.77 4.90 5.04
CA ASP A 101 6.93 5.92 5.69
C ASP A 101 5.73 6.31 4.82
N PHE A 102 5.90 6.34 3.50
CA PHE A 102 4.78 6.51 2.58
C PHE A 102 3.81 5.33 2.64
N VAL A 103 4.30 4.09 2.68
CA VAL A 103 3.47 2.88 2.84
C VAL A 103 2.68 2.93 4.15
N ASP A 104 3.35 3.27 5.25
CA ASP A 104 2.75 3.40 6.59
C ASP A 104 1.64 4.46 6.59
N TRP A 105 1.89 5.62 5.99
CA TRP A 105 0.89 6.67 5.84
C TRP A 105 -0.32 6.20 5.01
N VAL A 106 -0.12 5.56 3.85
CA VAL A 106 -1.22 5.05 3.02
C VAL A 106 -2.02 3.99 3.78
N PHE A 107 -1.34 3.03 4.42
CA PHE A 107 -1.96 1.91 5.14
C PHE A 107 -2.84 2.37 6.31
N ASN A 108 -2.44 3.46 6.98
CA ASN A 108 -3.15 4.04 8.12
C ASN A 108 -4.06 5.23 7.76
N ALA A 109 -4.12 5.63 6.48
CA ALA A 109 -4.98 6.73 6.07
C ALA A 109 -6.47 6.35 6.20
N SER A 110 -7.29 7.24 6.75
CA SER A 110 -8.71 6.96 7.00
C SER A 110 -9.51 6.48 5.78
N PRO A 111 -9.29 6.93 4.54
CA PRO A 111 -9.99 6.38 3.38
C PRO A 111 -9.59 4.94 3.08
N VAL A 112 -8.32 4.59 3.29
CA VAL A 112 -7.79 3.24 3.05
C VAL A 112 -8.22 2.28 4.16
N LEU A 113 -8.34 2.76 5.40
CA LEU A 113 -8.95 1.98 6.48
C LEU A 113 -10.41 1.63 6.19
N LYS A 114 -11.18 2.52 5.54
CA LYS A 114 -12.54 2.21 5.06
C LYS A 114 -12.51 1.16 3.96
N GLU A 115 -11.61 1.28 2.99
CA GLU A 115 -11.44 0.28 1.93
C GLU A 115 -11.11 -1.10 2.49
N ARG A 116 -10.21 -1.17 3.48
CA ARG A 116 -9.85 -2.40 4.17
C ARG A 116 -11.02 -2.98 4.97
N ALA A 117 -11.80 -2.14 5.65
CA ALA A 117 -13.00 -2.59 6.36
C ALA A 117 -14.06 -3.16 5.40
N GLU A 118 -14.26 -2.54 4.24
CA GLU A 118 -15.15 -3.05 3.19
C GLU A 118 -14.67 -4.40 2.64
N MET A 119 -13.37 -4.54 2.34
CA MET A 119 -12.80 -5.82 1.91
C MET A 119 -12.92 -6.91 2.98
N MET A 120 -12.69 -6.55 4.25
CA MET A 120 -12.86 -7.47 5.38
C MET A 120 -14.29 -8.01 5.43
N ALA A 121 -15.30 -7.14 5.33
CA ALA A 121 -16.70 -7.54 5.32
C ALA A 121 -17.05 -8.48 4.15
N LEU A 122 -16.41 -8.30 2.99
CA LEU A 122 -16.57 -9.22 1.85
C LEU A 122 -15.93 -10.58 2.13
N HIS A 123 -14.74 -10.62 2.72
CA HIS A 123 -14.07 -11.87 3.09
C HIS A 123 -14.83 -12.62 4.19
N GLU A 124 -15.33 -11.92 5.21
CA GLU A 124 -16.19 -12.49 6.25
C GLU A 124 -17.45 -13.10 5.63
N GLY A 125 -18.11 -12.39 4.72
CA GLY A 125 -19.26 -12.91 3.97
C GLY A 125 -18.93 -14.19 3.21
N MET A 126 -17.81 -14.24 2.50
CA MET A 126 -17.37 -15.47 1.81
C MET A 126 -17.01 -16.60 2.77
N THR A 127 -16.47 -16.30 3.95
CA THR A 127 -16.00 -17.30 4.91
C THR A 127 -17.15 -17.95 5.68
N TYR A 128 -18.12 -17.13 6.10
CA TYR A 128 -19.14 -17.55 7.06
C TYR A 128 -20.50 -17.85 6.43
N GLU A 129 -20.79 -17.33 5.23
CA GLU A 129 -22.01 -17.70 4.49
C GLU A 129 -21.89 -19.11 3.94
N ARG A 130 -22.90 -19.95 4.25
CA ARG A 130 -22.93 -21.37 3.85
C ARG A 130 -23.79 -21.61 2.62
N ASP A 131 -24.67 -20.67 2.32
CA ASP A 131 -25.55 -20.68 1.15
C ASP A 131 -24.78 -20.13 -0.06
N ALA A 132 -24.50 -20.99 -1.04
CA ALA A 132 -23.71 -20.63 -2.22
C ALA A 132 -24.33 -19.46 -3.02
N GLU A 133 -25.66 -19.37 -3.10
CA GLU A 133 -26.32 -18.27 -3.81
C GLU A 133 -26.14 -16.93 -3.10
N LYS A 134 -26.06 -16.95 -1.76
CA LYS A 134 -25.78 -15.76 -0.95
C LYS A 134 -24.30 -15.44 -0.85
N GLN A 135 -23.43 -16.45 -1.01
CA GLN A 135 -21.99 -16.29 -1.02
C GLN A 135 -21.50 -15.62 -2.33
N ALA A 136 -22.09 -15.97 -3.48
CA ALA A 136 -21.65 -15.50 -4.80
C ALA A 136 -21.56 -13.96 -4.94
N PRO A 137 -22.53 -13.17 -4.46
CA PRO A 137 -22.43 -11.70 -4.47
C PRO A 137 -21.22 -11.14 -3.73
N TYR A 138 -20.73 -11.81 -2.68
CA TYR A 138 -19.52 -11.37 -1.97
C TYR A 138 -18.27 -11.58 -2.83
N ALA A 139 -18.17 -12.74 -3.50
CA ALA A 139 -17.07 -13.06 -4.40
C ALA A 139 -17.01 -12.09 -5.60
N GLU A 140 -18.16 -11.82 -6.24
CA GLU A 140 -18.24 -10.87 -7.35
C GLU A 140 -17.82 -9.46 -6.94
N ARG A 141 -18.28 -8.99 -5.77
CA ARG A 141 -17.90 -7.67 -5.24
C ARG A 141 -16.42 -7.60 -4.87
N SER A 142 -15.85 -8.68 -4.35
CA SER A 142 -14.43 -8.76 -4.01
C SER A 142 -13.56 -8.68 -5.27
N LEU A 143 -13.89 -9.47 -6.31
CA LEU A 143 -13.21 -9.41 -7.61
C LEU A 143 -13.26 -8.02 -8.25
N GLY A 144 -14.39 -7.33 -8.12
CA GLY A 144 -14.58 -5.97 -8.63
C GLY A 144 -14.04 -4.85 -7.73
N PHE A 145 -13.48 -5.15 -6.56
CA PHE A 145 -13.10 -4.10 -5.60
C PHE A 145 -11.88 -3.31 -6.07
N ILE A 146 -10.83 -4.02 -6.50
CA ILE A 146 -9.56 -3.41 -6.93
C ILE A 146 -9.76 -2.46 -8.11
N THR A 147 -10.69 -2.77 -9.02
CA THR A 147 -10.96 -1.93 -10.20
C THR A 147 -11.63 -0.60 -9.85
N ARG A 148 -12.29 -0.50 -8.69
CA ARG A 148 -12.87 0.76 -8.17
C ARG A 148 -11.82 1.69 -7.56
N ILE A 149 -10.64 1.16 -7.21
CA ILE A 149 -9.52 1.95 -6.72
C ILE A 149 -8.89 2.69 -7.91
N THR A 150 -9.14 3.99 -7.96
CA THR A 150 -8.64 4.91 -9.00
C THR A 150 -7.84 6.06 -8.38
N ASP A 151 -7.16 6.82 -9.26
CA ASP A 151 -6.41 8.01 -8.89
C ASP A 151 -7.28 9.12 -8.31
N THR A 152 -8.59 9.11 -8.53
CA THR A 152 -9.48 10.19 -8.09
C THR A 152 -9.44 10.38 -6.57
N LEU A 153 -9.41 9.28 -5.80
CA LEU A 153 -9.27 9.36 -4.34
C LEU A 153 -7.80 9.59 -3.93
N SER A 154 -6.85 8.94 -4.59
CA SER A 154 -5.41 9.14 -4.34
C SER A 154 -5.01 10.61 -4.48
N LYS A 155 -5.50 11.32 -5.51
CA LYS A 155 -5.29 12.76 -5.72
C LYS A 155 -5.80 13.62 -4.57
N LYS A 156 -6.86 13.19 -3.88
CA LYS A 156 -7.38 13.91 -2.70
C LYS A 156 -6.55 13.65 -1.45
N MET A 157 -5.96 12.45 -1.34
CA MET A 157 -5.10 12.05 -0.23
C MET A 157 -3.71 12.66 -0.33
N VAL A 158 -3.10 12.59 -1.52
CA VAL A 158 -1.74 13.04 -1.81
C VAL A 158 -1.75 14.55 -1.98
N ARG A 159 -1.70 15.24 -0.84
CA ARG A 159 -1.57 16.69 -0.75
C ARG A 159 -0.74 17.04 0.46
N LYS A 160 -0.03 18.16 0.36
CA LYS A 160 0.63 18.71 1.53
C LYS A 160 -0.39 19.18 2.55
N VAL A 161 -0.03 19.07 3.81
CA VAL A 161 -0.83 19.50 4.96
C VAL A 161 -0.03 20.49 5.78
N LYS A 162 -0.71 21.33 6.54
CA LYS A 162 -0.04 22.17 7.53
C LYS A 162 0.12 21.38 8.82
N ASN A 163 1.35 21.34 9.33
CA ASN A 163 1.60 20.80 10.67
C ASN A 163 1.13 21.80 11.75
N LEU A 164 1.35 21.45 13.01
CA LEU A 164 0.96 22.30 14.15
C LEU A 164 1.59 23.71 14.10
N TRP A 165 2.71 23.89 13.40
CA TRP A 165 3.46 25.15 13.30
C TRP A 165 3.22 25.90 11.99
N ASP A 166 2.10 25.60 11.30
CA ASP A 166 1.70 26.20 10.03
C ASP A 166 2.68 25.95 8.87
N VAL A 167 3.63 25.01 9.03
CA VAL A 167 4.57 24.61 7.98
C VAL A 167 3.92 23.57 7.08
N GLU A 168 3.98 23.83 5.78
CA GLU A 168 3.47 22.92 4.76
C GLU A 168 4.42 21.72 4.58
N ILE A 169 3.92 20.51 4.85
CA ILE A 169 4.69 19.26 4.83
C ILE A 169 3.96 18.17 4.06
N TRP A 170 4.68 17.12 3.65
CA TRP A 170 4.03 15.89 3.24
C TRP A 170 3.55 15.09 4.47
N PRO A 171 2.39 14.42 4.39
CA PRO A 171 1.82 13.75 5.55
C PRO A 171 2.57 12.47 5.96
N TRP A 172 3.52 11.97 5.16
CA TRP A 172 4.40 10.85 5.47
C TRP A 172 5.80 11.27 5.96
N ASP A 173 6.11 12.57 6.07
CA ASP A 173 7.42 13.03 6.53
C ASP A 173 7.59 12.84 8.06
N ARG A 174 8.07 11.67 8.52
CA ARG A 174 8.29 11.35 9.95
C ARG A 174 9.11 12.38 10.74
N PRO A 175 10.26 12.89 10.25
CA PRO A 175 11.17 13.69 11.09
C PRO A 175 10.58 15.00 11.63
N ARG A 176 9.42 15.44 11.11
CA ARG A 176 8.86 16.78 11.36
C ARG A 176 7.58 16.79 12.21
N LEU A 177 7.19 15.63 12.75
CA LEU A 177 6.37 15.56 13.96
C LEU A 177 7.19 15.98 15.20
N SER A 178 8.51 15.98 15.08
CA SER A 178 9.46 16.49 16.07
C SER A 178 9.48 18.03 16.04
N LEU A 179 9.55 18.65 17.24
CA LEU A 179 9.69 20.10 17.42
C LEU A 179 10.71 20.72 16.45
N PRO A 180 10.47 21.93 15.91
CA PRO A 180 11.51 22.66 15.21
C PRO A 180 12.68 22.78 16.16
N ALA A 181 13.87 22.42 15.70
CA ALA A 181 15.09 22.67 16.44
C ALA A 181 15.04 24.13 16.91
N SER A 182 15.10 24.34 18.23
CA SER A 182 15.12 25.69 18.79
C SER A 182 16.15 26.50 18.01
N PRO A 183 15.84 27.73 17.59
CA PRO A 183 16.83 28.56 16.94
C PRO A 183 18.03 28.59 17.86
N SER A 184 19.15 28.03 17.40
CA SER A 184 20.40 28.10 18.14
C SER A 184 20.61 29.58 18.41
N SER A 185 20.70 29.93 19.69
CA SER A 185 20.92 31.29 20.15
C SER A 185 22.23 31.79 19.55
N LYS A 186 22.13 32.40 18.36
CA LYS A 186 23.20 33.20 17.80
C LYS A 186 23.02 34.61 18.35
N HIS A 187 24.02 35.02 19.12
CA HIS A 187 24.31 36.36 19.64
C HIS A 187 23.55 36.72 20.92
N VAL A 188 24.08 37.43 21.92
CA VAL A 188 25.19 38.42 22.08
C VAL A 188 25.56 38.29 23.59
N GLN A 189 26.78 38.33 24.14
CA GLN A 189 28.00 39.12 23.96
C GLN A 189 29.15 38.38 24.66
#